data_AF-A0A0D2HHN4-F1
#
_entry.id   AF-A0A0D2HHN4-F1
#
_cell.length_a   1.000
_cell.length_b   1.000
_cell.length_c   1.000
_cell.angle_alpha   90.00
_cell.angle_beta   90.00
_cell.angle_gamma   90.00
#
_symmetry.space_group_name_H-M   'P 1'
#
loop_
_entity.id
_entity.type
_entity.pdbx_description
1 polymer ?
#
loop_
_entity_poly.entity_id
_entity_poly.type
_entity_poly.pdbx_seq_one_letter_code
_entity_poly.pdbx_strand_id
1 'polypeptide(L)'
;MLSRRALTLAATSARSLARSRPQSQIQPRFRIPRAQFSVARCLKAAGEEVDDPEMNNNYINPPRIKRQHRDPYANWDDKQERRNFGEPVHEDNDVLGIFALEDYTFMSTARGLLLWAGFIACVLGVYYGVSYTYPGKPSAPRELEGGLFEELGGPGAVRAHMDGDPVDEEQTSGGLEANQQISRDVKLNQN
;
A
#
# COMPACT_ATOMS: atom_id res chain seq x y z
N MET A 1 -7.80 52.11 -13.45
CA MET A 1 -6.47 51.55 -13.78
C MET A 1 -5.67 51.46 -12.50
N LEU A 2 -5.64 50.30 -11.85
CA LEU A 2 -4.99 50.14 -10.54
C LEU A 2 -3.75 49.25 -10.68
N SER A 3 -2.61 49.88 -10.43
CA SER A 3 -1.25 49.36 -10.45
C SER A 3 -1.09 48.14 -9.54
N ARG A 4 -0.51 47.06 -10.08
CA ARG A 4 0.01 45.93 -9.31
C ARG A 4 1.51 45.85 -9.50
N ARG A 5 2.27 46.39 -8.55
CA ARG A 5 3.67 46.04 -8.32
C ARG A 5 3.91 45.93 -6.82
N ALA A 6 4.22 44.73 -6.37
CA ALA A 6 5.14 44.52 -5.26
C ALA A 6 5.71 43.10 -5.38
N LEU A 7 7.03 43.06 -5.57
CA LEU A 7 7.92 41.92 -5.46
C LEU A 7 8.09 41.54 -3.98
N THR A 8 8.22 40.25 -3.68
CA THR A 8 9.04 39.79 -2.56
C THR A 8 9.74 38.48 -2.93
N LEU A 9 11.04 38.61 -3.11
CA LEU A 9 12.04 37.55 -3.27
C LEU A 9 12.45 37.11 -1.87
N ALA A 10 12.40 35.82 -1.56
CA ALA A 10 12.99 35.26 -0.34
C ALA A 10 13.90 34.09 -0.71
N ALA A 11 15.19 34.39 -0.86
CA ALA A 11 16.25 33.40 -0.93
C ALA A 11 16.64 33.00 0.50
N THR A 12 16.41 31.75 0.89
CA THR A 12 16.93 31.21 2.14
C THR A 12 18.21 30.42 1.86
N SER A 13 19.31 31.00 2.32
CA SER A 13 20.66 30.43 2.30
C SER A 13 20.79 29.37 3.40
N ALA A 14 21.07 28.12 3.02
CA ALA A 14 21.45 27.07 3.96
C ALA A 14 22.98 26.97 4.00
N ARG A 15 23.61 27.43 5.09
CA ARG A 15 25.02 27.15 5.38
C ARG A 15 25.11 25.77 6.02
N SER A 16 25.59 24.80 5.27
CA SER A 16 25.89 23.45 5.76
C SER A 16 27.27 23.45 6.45
N LEU A 17 27.32 23.22 7.75
CA LEU A 17 28.54 22.91 8.48
C LEU A 17 28.93 21.45 8.18
N ALA A 18 30.04 21.27 7.45
CA ALA A 18 30.62 19.97 7.16
C ALA A 18 31.30 19.39 8.41
N ARG A 19 30.75 18.29 8.93
CA ARG A 19 31.42 17.44 9.93
C ARG A 19 32.09 16.28 9.19
N SER A 20 33.41 16.20 9.26
CA SER A 20 34.18 15.06 8.76
C SER A 20 33.93 13.84 9.65
N ARG A 21 33.44 12.73 9.06
CA ARG A 21 33.34 11.42 9.69
C ARG A 21 34.32 10.47 8.99
N PRO A 22 35.13 9.68 9.72
CA PRO A 22 36.09 8.79 9.09
C PRO A 22 35.41 7.64 8.36
N GLN A 23 36.03 7.28 7.24
CA GLN A 23 35.60 6.38 6.20
C GLN A 23 36.02 4.94 6.56
N SER A 24 35.05 4.10 6.91
CA SER A 24 35.18 2.63 6.78
C SER A 24 33.82 1.96 6.99
N GLN A 25 33.04 1.84 5.91
CA GLN A 25 32.02 0.79 5.86
C GLN A 25 31.78 0.40 4.42
N ILE A 26 32.19 -0.83 4.11
CA ILE A 26 31.87 -1.55 2.88
C ILE A 26 30.34 -1.66 2.84
N GLN A 27 29.70 -0.89 1.96
CA GLN A 27 28.26 -1.04 1.73
C GLN A 27 28.04 -2.19 0.74
N PRO A 28 27.33 -3.27 1.10
CA PRO A 28 26.85 -4.21 0.10
C PRO A 28 25.81 -3.47 -0.75
N ARG A 29 26.20 -3.09 -1.96
CA ARG A 29 25.28 -2.56 -2.97
C ARG A 29 24.37 -3.70 -3.43
N PHE A 30 23.29 -3.95 -2.71
CA PHE A 30 22.16 -4.71 -3.24
C PHE A 30 21.49 -3.86 -4.32
N ARG A 31 22.03 -3.93 -5.55
CA ARG A 31 21.30 -3.54 -6.76
C ARG A 31 20.24 -4.61 -6.98
N ILE A 32 19.04 -4.40 -6.44
CA ILE A 32 17.86 -5.12 -6.90
C ILE A 32 17.67 -4.69 -8.36
N PRO A 33 17.77 -5.59 -9.36
CA PRO A 33 17.47 -5.21 -10.73
C PRO A 33 15.99 -4.88 -10.79
N ARG A 34 15.66 -3.59 -10.92
CA ARG A 34 14.31 -3.16 -11.29
C ARG A 34 14.08 -3.68 -12.71
N ALA A 35 13.28 -4.74 -12.81
CA ALA A 35 12.71 -5.20 -14.07
C ALA A 35 12.13 -4.01 -14.83
N GLN A 36 12.68 -3.69 -16.01
CA GLN A 36 12.22 -2.57 -16.84
C GLN A 36 10.86 -2.84 -17.52
N PHE A 37 10.30 -4.03 -17.34
CA PHE A 37 9.10 -4.50 -18.04
C PHE A 37 7.79 -4.27 -17.27
N SER A 38 7.80 -3.76 -16.03
CA SER A 38 6.56 -3.57 -15.26
C SER A 38 5.92 -2.18 -15.37
N VAL A 39 6.28 -1.41 -16.41
CA VAL A 39 5.58 -0.16 -16.75
C VAL A 39 4.85 -0.33 -18.08
N ALA A 40 4.16 -1.44 -18.24
CA ALA A 40 2.99 -1.40 -19.11
C ALA A 40 2.02 -0.41 -18.46
N ARG A 41 2.02 0.84 -18.95
CA ARG A 41 0.78 1.60 -18.93
C ARG A 41 -0.23 0.62 -19.54
N CYS A 42 -1.21 0.18 -18.74
CA CYS A 42 -2.46 -0.25 -19.31
C CYS A 42 -2.92 0.97 -20.10
N LEU A 43 -2.55 1.01 -21.39
CA LEU A 43 -3.16 1.88 -22.35
C LEU A 43 -4.62 1.50 -22.18
N LYS A 44 -5.36 2.40 -21.54
CA LYS A 44 -6.80 2.40 -21.59
C LYS A 44 -7.09 2.13 -23.06
N ALA A 45 -7.60 0.95 -23.38
CA ALA A 45 -8.06 0.64 -24.72
C ALA A 45 -8.90 1.85 -25.11
N ALA A 46 -8.36 2.68 -26.01
CA ALA A 46 -9.08 3.85 -26.47
C ALA A 46 -10.39 3.27 -26.99
N GLY A 47 -11.53 3.82 -26.56
CA GLY A 47 -12.86 3.28 -26.89
C GLY A 47 -13.22 3.42 -28.37
N GLU A 48 -12.22 3.48 -29.23
CA GLU A 48 -12.27 3.57 -30.68
C GLU A 48 -11.22 2.57 -31.15
N GLU A 49 -11.70 1.38 -31.51
CA GLU A 49 -10.89 0.40 -32.24
C GLU A 49 -10.36 1.08 -33.48
N VAL A 50 -9.04 1.24 -33.53
CA VAL A 50 -8.37 1.62 -34.76
C VAL A 50 -8.55 0.43 -35.68
N ASP A 51 -9.48 0.55 -36.62
CA ASP A 51 -9.71 -0.43 -37.68
C ASP A 51 -8.42 -0.47 -38.52
N ASP A 52 -7.49 -1.34 -38.13
CA ASP A 52 -6.24 -1.56 -38.84
C ASP A 52 -6.54 -2.53 -40.00
N PRO A 53 -6.56 -2.03 -41.25
CA PRO A 53 -6.99 -2.81 -42.40
C PRO A 53 -6.06 -4.01 -42.68
N GLU A 54 -4.83 -4.02 -42.15
CA GLU A 54 -3.89 -5.13 -42.32
C GLU A 54 -3.97 -6.18 -41.20
N MET A 55 -4.73 -5.92 -40.11
CA MET A 55 -4.65 -6.71 -38.88
C MET A 55 -5.75 -7.79 -38.73
N ASN A 56 -6.89 -7.67 -39.42
CA ASN A 56 -8.04 -8.58 -39.19
C ASN A 56 -8.73 -9.11 -40.46
N ASN A 57 -8.03 -9.18 -41.61
CA ASN A 57 -8.58 -9.75 -42.86
C ASN A 57 -9.99 -9.24 -43.24
N ASN A 58 -10.30 -7.98 -42.91
CA ASN A 58 -11.61 -7.36 -43.15
C ASN A 58 -12.79 -8.06 -42.45
N TYR A 59 -12.54 -8.69 -41.29
CA TYR A 59 -13.58 -9.24 -40.41
C TYR A 59 -14.51 -8.12 -39.93
N ILE A 60 -15.82 -8.40 -39.87
CA ILE A 60 -16.81 -7.42 -39.42
C ILE A 60 -16.69 -7.32 -37.89
N ASN A 61 -16.09 -6.24 -37.41
CA ASN A 61 -15.94 -6.00 -35.98
C ASN A 61 -17.11 -5.17 -35.44
N PRO A 62 -18.10 -5.77 -34.73
CA PRO A 62 -19.16 -5.01 -34.08
C PRO A 62 -18.61 -4.15 -32.92
N PRO A 63 -19.35 -3.12 -32.46
CA PRO A 63 -18.89 -2.26 -31.37
C PRO A 63 -18.52 -3.02 -30.09
N ARG A 64 -17.45 -2.56 -29.43
CA ARG A 64 -16.91 -3.11 -28.18
C ARG A 64 -17.84 -2.97 -26.98
N ILE A 65 -18.89 -3.78 -26.92
CA ILE A 65 -19.87 -3.76 -25.83
C ILE A 65 -19.84 -5.08 -25.08
N LYS A 66 -19.57 -5.02 -23.77
CA LYS A 66 -19.60 -6.21 -22.91
C LYS A 66 -21.02 -6.78 -22.83
N ARG A 67 -21.15 -8.10 -22.93
CA ARG A 67 -22.45 -8.80 -22.92
C ARG A 67 -23.25 -8.59 -21.64
N GLN A 68 -22.58 -8.34 -20.53
CA GLN A 68 -23.18 -7.97 -19.25
C GLN A 68 -24.10 -6.74 -19.34
N HIS A 69 -23.80 -5.79 -20.23
CA HIS A 69 -24.57 -4.56 -20.43
C HIS A 69 -25.73 -4.72 -21.41
N ARG A 70 -25.86 -5.89 -22.06
CA ARG A 70 -27.03 -6.19 -22.89
C ARG A 70 -28.25 -6.46 -22.01
N ASP A 71 -29.43 -6.18 -22.55
CA ASP A 71 -30.70 -6.37 -21.84
C ASP A 71 -30.84 -7.82 -21.33
N PRO A 72 -30.91 -8.04 -20.00
CA PRO A 72 -31.06 -9.38 -19.43
C PRO A 72 -32.45 -9.99 -19.67
N TYR A 73 -33.46 -9.18 -20.01
CA TYR A 73 -34.85 -9.62 -20.16
C TYR A 73 -35.27 -9.83 -21.62
N ALA A 74 -34.39 -9.54 -22.58
CA ALA A 74 -34.65 -9.79 -23.99
C ALA A 74 -34.68 -11.31 -24.30
N ASN A 75 -35.44 -11.68 -25.34
CA ASN A 75 -35.54 -13.07 -25.80
C ASN A 75 -34.34 -13.43 -26.69
N TRP A 76 -33.22 -13.75 -26.04
CA TRP A 76 -32.00 -14.24 -26.72
C TRP A 76 -32.11 -15.72 -27.08
N ASP A 77 -31.53 -16.13 -28.21
CA ASP A 77 -31.39 -17.55 -28.58
C ASP A 77 -30.50 -18.29 -27.57
N ASP A 78 -29.36 -17.69 -27.24
CA ASP A 78 -28.49 -18.09 -26.14
C ASP A 78 -28.73 -17.17 -24.94
N LYS A 79 -29.52 -17.66 -23.97
CA LYS A 79 -29.88 -16.90 -22.77
C LYS A 79 -28.71 -16.66 -21.83
N GLN A 80 -27.72 -17.56 -21.80
CA GLN A 80 -26.60 -17.45 -20.86
C GLN A 80 -25.67 -16.33 -21.30
N GLU A 81 -25.33 -16.33 -22.59
CA GLU A 81 -24.44 -15.35 -23.20
C GLU A 81 -25.14 -14.08 -23.68
N ARG A 82 -26.48 -14.04 -23.68
CA ARG A 82 -27.29 -12.93 -24.21
C ARG A 82 -26.95 -12.66 -25.69
N ARG A 83 -26.99 -13.72 -26.50
CA ARG A 83 -26.58 -13.73 -27.91
C ARG A 83 -27.64 -14.35 -28.83
N ASN A 84 -27.86 -13.77 -29.99
CA ASN A 84 -28.70 -14.35 -31.04
C ASN A 84 -27.88 -15.16 -32.05
N PHE A 85 -28.51 -16.13 -32.71
CA PHE A 85 -27.86 -16.92 -33.75
C PHE A 85 -27.54 -16.07 -34.98
N GLY A 86 -26.32 -16.20 -35.52
CA GLY A 86 -25.89 -15.48 -36.72
C GLY A 86 -25.50 -14.01 -36.51
N GLU A 87 -25.53 -13.48 -35.28
CA GLU A 87 -25.00 -12.14 -35.03
C GLU A 87 -23.46 -12.13 -35.15
N PRO A 88 -22.86 -11.06 -35.75
CA PRO A 88 -21.41 -10.88 -35.76
C PRO A 88 -20.85 -10.87 -34.34
N VAL A 89 -19.73 -11.57 -34.14
CA VAL A 89 -19.06 -11.66 -32.84
C VAL A 89 -17.90 -10.69 -32.84
N HIS A 90 -17.72 -9.97 -31.74
CA HIS A 90 -16.58 -9.08 -31.56
C HIS A 90 -15.26 -9.87 -31.54
N GLU A 91 -14.15 -9.31 -32.01
CA GLU A 91 -12.86 -10.02 -32.01
C GLU A 91 -12.40 -10.42 -30.59
N ASP A 92 -12.48 -9.48 -29.63
CA ASP A 92 -12.19 -9.68 -28.20
C ASP A 92 -13.37 -10.30 -27.42
N ASN A 93 -14.13 -11.22 -28.04
CA ASN A 93 -15.33 -11.76 -27.40
C ASN A 93 -15.05 -12.61 -26.16
N ASP A 94 -13.82 -13.11 -26.00
CA ASP A 94 -13.35 -13.77 -24.77
C ASP A 94 -13.30 -12.80 -23.57
N VAL A 95 -12.93 -11.54 -23.81
CA VAL A 95 -12.91 -10.46 -22.80
C VAL A 95 -14.27 -9.77 -22.65
N LEU A 96 -15.06 -9.69 -23.72
CA LEU A 96 -16.40 -9.10 -23.69
C LEU A 96 -17.52 -10.09 -23.32
N GLY A 97 -17.18 -11.37 -23.16
CA GLY A 97 -18.09 -12.45 -22.79
C GLY A 97 -18.76 -12.24 -21.43
N ILE A 98 -19.85 -12.96 -21.17
CA ILE A 98 -20.54 -12.88 -19.87
C ILE A 98 -19.68 -13.48 -18.73
N PHE A 99 -18.83 -14.46 -19.05
CA PHE A 99 -17.93 -15.11 -18.10
C PHE A 99 -16.64 -14.34 -17.85
N ALA A 100 -16.43 -13.22 -18.55
CA ALA A 100 -15.30 -12.35 -18.30
C ALA A 100 -15.53 -11.48 -17.04
N LEU A 101 -14.46 -10.85 -16.55
CA LEU A 101 -14.47 -10.04 -15.34
C LEU A 101 -15.60 -9.00 -15.35
N GLU A 102 -16.45 -9.01 -14.33
CA GLU A 102 -17.59 -8.12 -14.15
C GLU A 102 -17.19 -6.63 -14.28
N ASP A 103 -17.94 -5.88 -15.09
CA ASP A 103 -17.77 -4.44 -15.23
C ASP A 103 -18.72 -3.71 -14.29
N TYR A 104 -18.18 -2.87 -13.43
CA TYR A 104 -18.90 -2.20 -12.36
C TYR A 104 -19.15 -0.73 -12.72
N THR A 105 -20.43 -0.34 -12.86
CA THR A 105 -20.83 0.99 -13.35
C THR A 105 -21.25 1.98 -12.26
N PHE A 106 -21.32 1.54 -11.00
CA PHE A 106 -21.85 2.36 -9.91
C PHE A 106 -20.94 3.54 -9.51
N MET A 107 -19.64 3.46 -9.78
CA MET A 107 -18.69 4.56 -9.56
C MET A 107 -17.52 4.48 -10.53
N SER A 108 -16.82 5.60 -10.73
CA SER A 108 -15.60 5.61 -11.54
C SER A 108 -14.46 4.87 -10.83
N THR A 109 -13.57 4.25 -11.63
CA THR A 109 -12.39 3.52 -11.12
C THR A 109 -11.53 4.39 -10.22
N ALA A 110 -11.33 5.66 -10.59
CA ALA A 110 -10.55 6.61 -9.79
C ALA A 110 -11.17 6.83 -8.41
N ARG A 111 -12.50 6.97 -8.33
CA ARG A 111 -13.20 7.11 -7.06
C ARG A 111 -13.06 5.83 -6.22
N GLY A 112 -13.28 4.66 -6.82
CA GLY A 112 -13.11 3.37 -6.13
C GLY A 112 -11.71 3.21 -5.53
N LEU A 113 -10.67 3.53 -6.29
CA LEU A 113 -9.28 3.48 -5.81
C LEU A 113 -9.02 4.47 -4.67
N LEU A 114 -9.57 5.67 -4.74
CA LEU A 114 -9.44 6.65 -3.66
C LEU A 114 -10.10 6.17 -2.36
N LEU A 115 -11.28 5.57 -2.43
CA LEU A 115 -11.96 5.01 -1.25
C LEU A 115 -11.14 3.86 -0.65
N TRP A 116 -10.65 2.93 -1.48
CA TRP A 116 -9.82 1.82 -1.02
C TRP A 116 -8.51 2.29 -0.40
N ALA A 117 -7.81 3.20 -1.06
CA ALA A 117 -6.56 3.76 -0.54
C ALA A 117 -6.79 4.51 0.78
N GLY A 118 -7.86 5.30 0.87
CA GLY A 118 -8.23 6.01 2.09
C GLY A 118 -8.58 5.06 3.23
N PHE A 119 -9.32 4.00 2.96
CA PHE A 119 -9.65 2.97 3.95
C PHE A 119 -8.39 2.28 4.49
N ILE A 120 -7.53 1.78 3.59
CA ILE A 120 -6.29 1.10 3.97
C ILE A 120 -5.37 2.05 4.75
N ALA A 121 -5.20 3.28 4.27
CA ALA A 121 -4.38 4.29 4.93
C ALA A 121 -4.92 4.66 6.32
N CYS A 122 -6.24 4.76 6.49
CA CYS A 122 -6.85 5.04 7.78
C CYS A 122 -6.61 3.90 8.78
N VAL A 123 -6.87 2.66 8.37
CA VAL A 123 -6.68 1.48 9.24
C VAL A 123 -5.21 1.34 9.64
N LEU A 124 -4.30 1.38 8.68
CA LEU A 124 -2.86 1.28 8.94
C LEU A 124 -2.32 2.49 9.70
N GLY A 125 -2.85 3.69 9.43
CA GLY A 125 -2.47 4.92 10.12
C GLY A 125 -2.86 4.89 11.60
N VAL A 126 -4.08 4.44 11.92
CA VAL A 126 -4.50 4.25 13.31
C VAL A 126 -3.69 3.15 13.97
N TYR A 127 -3.50 2.00 13.32
CA TYR A 127 -2.69 0.90 13.87
C TYR A 127 -1.27 1.36 14.21
N TYR A 128 -0.60 2.01 13.26
CA TYR A 128 0.75 2.52 13.45
C TYR A 128 0.79 3.62 14.52
N GLY A 129 -0.17 4.54 14.51
CA GLY A 129 -0.27 5.60 15.50
C GLY A 129 -0.43 5.05 16.92
N VAL A 130 -1.27 4.02 17.10
CA VAL A 130 -1.42 3.34 18.39
C VAL A 130 -0.13 2.60 18.72
N SER A 131 0.44 1.81 17.81
CA SER A 131 1.67 1.06 18.07
C SER A 131 2.85 1.95 18.46
N TYR A 132 2.91 3.18 17.95
CA TYR A 132 3.99 4.12 18.26
C TYR A 132 3.77 4.87 19.58
N THR A 133 2.52 5.12 19.96
CA THR A 133 2.18 5.89 21.17
C THR A 133 1.88 5.01 22.37
N TYR A 134 1.61 3.72 22.17
CA TYR A 134 1.26 2.80 23.24
C TYR A 134 2.48 2.53 24.13
N PRO A 135 2.36 2.74 25.45
CA PRO A 135 3.45 2.44 26.36
C PRO A 135 3.77 0.95 26.33
N GLY A 136 5.06 0.62 26.40
CA GLY A 136 5.50 -0.77 26.51
C GLY A 136 4.92 -1.48 27.75
N LYS A 137 4.97 -2.81 27.74
CA LYS A 137 4.38 -3.65 28.80
C LYS A 137 5.14 -3.44 30.12
N PRO A 138 4.46 -3.18 31.25
CA PRO A 138 5.11 -2.95 32.55
C PRO A 138 5.54 -4.28 33.21
N SER A 139 6.30 -5.09 32.50
CA SER A 139 6.86 -6.34 32.99
C SER A 139 8.26 -6.49 32.42
N ALA A 140 9.22 -6.79 33.28
CA ALA A 140 10.53 -7.23 32.82
C ALA A 140 10.37 -8.47 31.91
N PRO A 141 11.19 -8.59 30.85
CA PRO A 141 11.25 -9.82 30.06
C PRO A 141 11.58 -11.01 30.97
N ARG A 142 11.08 -12.20 30.61
CA ARG A 142 11.37 -13.41 31.36
C ARG A 142 12.83 -13.80 31.16
N GLU A 143 13.58 -13.87 32.24
CA GLU A 143 14.95 -14.37 32.25
C GLU A 143 14.95 -15.91 32.26
N LEU A 144 15.84 -16.48 31.46
CA LEU A 144 16.09 -17.92 31.38
C LEU A 144 17.58 -18.19 31.66
N GLU A 145 17.86 -19.25 32.42
CA GLU A 145 19.21 -19.65 32.78
C GLU A 145 20.07 -19.89 31.52
N GLY A 146 21.20 -19.19 31.42
CA GLY A 146 22.10 -19.27 30.27
C GLY A 146 21.47 -18.91 28.91
N GLY A 147 20.33 -18.20 28.90
CA GLY A 147 19.58 -17.89 27.68
C GLY A 147 19.08 -19.12 26.93
N LEU A 148 18.98 -20.26 27.64
CA LEU A 148 18.63 -21.57 27.11
C LEU A 148 19.47 -21.97 25.87
N PHE A 149 20.74 -21.53 25.84
CA PHE A 149 21.61 -21.63 24.67
C PHE A 149 21.81 -23.06 24.18
N GLU A 150 21.98 -24.02 25.10
CA GLU A 150 22.18 -25.44 24.75
C GLU A 150 20.91 -26.08 24.17
N GLU A 151 19.74 -25.80 24.74
CA GLU A 151 18.46 -26.35 24.28
C GLU A 151 17.98 -25.72 22.96
N LEU A 152 18.34 -24.46 22.70
CA LEU A 152 18.00 -23.73 21.47
C LEU A 152 18.88 -24.13 20.27
N GLY A 153 19.84 -25.04 20.45
CA GLY A 153 20.67 -25.57 19.37
C GLY A 153 22.09 -25.01 19.30
N GLY A 154 22.54 -24.29 20.33
CA GLY A 154 23.93 -23.91 20.50
C GLY A 154 24.45 -22.92 19.44
N PRO A 155 25.73 -23.03 19.01
CA PRO A 155 26.39 -22.03 18.17
C PRO A 155 25.63 -21.76 16.85
N GLY A 156 25.02 -20.57 16.74
CA GLY A 156 24.25 -20.14 15.57
C GLY A 156 22.75 -19.95 15.83
N ALA A 157 22.24 -20.40 16.97
CA ALA A 157 20.85 -20.17 17.37
C ALA A 157 20.67 -18.80 18.07
N VAL A 158 19.49 -18.21 17.91
CA VAL A 158 19.09 -17.01 18.66
C VAL A 158 18.79 -17.43 20.10
N ARG A 159 19.63 -16.99 21.04
CA ARG A 159 19.43 -17.24 22.48
C ARG A 159 18.22 -16.49 23.01
N ALA A 160 17.61 -17.02 24.08
CA ALA A 160 16.59 -16.31 24.82
C ALA A 160 17.21 -15.28 25.79
N HIS A 161 16.37 -14.39 26.33
CA HIS A 161 16.79 -13.38 27.30
C HIS A 161 17.32 -14.04 28.59
N MET A 162 18.45 -13.55 29.09
CA MET A 162 19.14 -14.05 30.28
C MET A 162 19.45 -12.92 31.26
N ASP A 163 19.75 -13.27 32.50
CA ASP A 163 20.15 -12.31 33.52
C ASP A 163 21.40 -11.52 33.08
N GLY A 164 21.38 -10.20 33.29
CA GLY A 164 22.41 -9.26 32.88
C GLY A 164 22.34 -8.74 31.44
N ASP A 165 21.41 -9.24 30.61
CA ASP A 165 21.16 -8.62 29.30
C ASP A 165 20.46 -7.26 29.45
N PRO A 166 20.82 -6.26 28.63
CA PRO A 166 20.15 -4.96 28.68
C PRO A 166 18.68 -5.14 28.36
N VAL A 167 17.81 -4.68 29.26
CA VAL A 167 16.38 -4.61 28.99
C VAL A 167 16.17 -3.43 28.06
N ASP A 168 15.56 -3.66 26.90
CA ASP A 168 15.17 -2.59 26.00
C ASP A 168 14.23 -1.63 26.75
N GLU A 169 14.75 -0.47 27.18
CA GLU A 169 14.02 0.50 28.01
C GLU A 169 12.75 1.01 27.31
N GLU A 170 12.68 0.91 25.99
CA GLU A 170 11.51 1.23 25.16
C GLU A 170 10.28 0.37 25.53
N GLN A 171 10.47 -0.88 25.95
CA GLN A 171 9.38 -1.77 26.36
C GLN A 171 8.96 -1.59 27.82
N THR A 172 9.78 -0.96 28.67
CA THR A 172 9.58 -0.98 30.13
C THR A 172 9.27 0.41 30.71
N SER A 173 9.81 1.47 30.10
CA SER A 173 9.70 2.86 30.61
C SER A 173 8.32 3.49 30.46
N GLY A 174 7.52 3.04 29.48
CA GLY A 174 6.19 3.60 29.21
C GLY A 174 5.21 3.48 30.40
N GLY A 175 5.38 2.48 31.27
CA GLY A 175 4.55 2.29 32.46
C GLY A 175 5.08 2.94 33.75
N LEU A 176 6.39 3.20 33.84
CA LEU A 176 7.04 3.74 35.05
C LEU A 176 6.90 5.26 35.16
N GLU A 177 7.08 5.97 34.05
CA GLU A 177 6.90 7.44 33.99
C GLU A 177 5.43 7.81 34.28
N ALA A 178 4.47 7.12 33.64
CA ALA A 178 3.04 7.37 33.82
C ALA A 178 2.56 7.16 35.26
N ASN A 179 3.00 6.09 35.94
CA ASN A 179 2.63 5.85 37.34
C ASN A 179 3.29 6.84 38.30
N GLN A 180 4.53 7.26 38.05
CA GLN A 180 5.16 8.31 38.85
C GLN A 180 4.47 9.65 38.67
N GLN A 181 4.02 9.99 37.45
CA GLN A 181 3.27 11.22 37.19
C GLN A 181 1.91 11.21 37.91
N ILE A 182 1.14 10.12 37.80
CA ILE A 182 -0.13 9.96 38.52
C ILE A 182 0.08 10.07 40.04
N SER A 183 1.13 9.45 40.60
CA SER A 183 1.42 9.54 42.03
C SER A 183 1.86 10.94 42.48
N ARG A 184 2.60 11.67 41.64
CA ARG A 184 3.00 13.07 41.89
C ARG A 184 1.79 14.01 41.83
N ASP A 185 0.91 13.84 40.85
CA ASP A 185 -0.28 14.67 40.67
C ASP A 185 -1.31 14.43 41.79
N VAL A 186 -1.46 13.19 42.26
CA VAL A 186 -2.29 12.87 43.44
C VAL A 186 -1.74 13.54 44.70
N LYS A 187 -0.41 13.61 44.88
CA LYS A 187 0.21 14.28 46.05
C LYS A 187 0.09 15.81 46.00
N LEU A 188 0.07 16.40 44.81
CA LEU A 188 -0.09 17.86 44.64
C LEU A 188 -1.53 18.32 44.87
N ASN A 189 -2.53 17.46 44.68
CA ASN A 189 -3.95 17.77 44.88
C ASN A 189 -4.45 17.50 46.31
N GLN A 190 -3.54 17.15 47.23
CA GLN A 190 -3.83 16.89 48.66
C GLN A 190 -3.33 18.01 49.60
N ASN A 191 -2.81 19.11 49.05
CA ASN A 191 -2.46 20.35 49.77
C ASN A 191 -3.30 21.52 49.23
#